data_AF-A0A538FRX5-F1
#
_entry.id   AF-A0A538FRX5-F1
#
_cell.length_a   1.000
_cell.length_b   1.000
_cell.length_c   1.000
_cell.angle_alpha   90.00
_cell.angle_beta   90.00
_cell.angle_gamma   90.00
#
_symmetry.space_group_name_H-M   'P 1'
#
loop_
_entity.id
_entity.type
_entity.pdbx_description
1 polymer ?
#
loop_
_entity_poly.entity_id
_entity_poly.type
_entity_poly.pdbx_seq_one_letter_code
_entity_poly.pdbx_strand_id
1 'polypeptide(L)'
;RATAIELEPLGREESEQLVAALAADGPVDAETLEALLDKTEGNPLFVEETVRMLADCEGRPLSEFAERIPDTLQALIAARIDRLPPEEKTVLQRASVIGRTFWGGAIRELATEVDELDSVLDTLLLREFLVPELRSSISGETAYRFKHVLIREVAYSGLSKSARADLHERFARWLRERAGEELLEIRAYHLDQAAALIAELDGGPPLELAHEAAEALETAGRRSLAREAHRSARKQLLRALELEPTLERRYQAARAAWRLGDMPAVSKEMERVRAEAAEEGDRWCEARALAALAEVALNRDADVDEASRLAALALDVADGNDYEPRFDALHVLNTGAWWRGRLTDSERYARDQLALAQEAGRQDLEARAAVDLAGVHTARKEYDLAAPLYARALQLTEESGSIVARGQALASSGDFASYREDYEDAQRQLEEARALYEEAGVASLLGRVLYRLGVVAWHQGDLDRAERLSRESIRTLVPLEDRGTLCEAQRRLAEVLLEKGKVDEAERYAEAALDTVGPQDMSSRASTRSTLARVRSAQGRFDDAEKLLREAVDIIDRTEYCAFGTETLQALVQLLRDRGRDDEADLFDRRLEGTRVAANEARIA
;
A
#
# COMPACT_ATOMS: atom_id res chain seq x y z
N ARG A 1 12.55 -21.07 11.69
CA ARG A 1 13.48 -21.82 10.80
C ARG A 1 12.62 -22.42 9.70
N ALA A 2 12.86 -22.04 8.45
CA ALA A 2 12.23 -22.71 7.30
C ALA A 2 13.24 -23.72 6.74
N THR A 3 12.77 -24.91 6.37
CA THR A 3 13.55 -25.93 5.67
C THR A 3 13.12 -25.86 4.21
N ALA A 4 14.05 -25.53 3.30
CA ALA A 4 13.80 -25.63 1.87
C ALA A 4 14.02 -27.08 1.43
N ILE A 5 13.06 -27.63 0.69
CA ILE A 5 13.16 -28.94 0.05
C ILE A 5 13.08 -28.67 -1.45
N GLU A 6 14.17 -28.95 -2.16
CA GLU A 6 14.22 -28.89 -3.61
C GLU A 6 13.73 -30.23 -4.16
N LEU A 7 12.77 -30.19 -5.08
CA LEU A 7 12.22 -31.39 -5.70
C LEU A 7 13.00 -31.67 -6.99
N GLU A 8 13.78 -32.75 -6.99
CA GLU A 8 14.46 -33.25 -8.19
C GLU A 8 13.51 -34.07 -9.06
N PRO A 9 13.78 -34.21 -10.38
CA PRO A 9 13.08 -35.17 -11.22
C PRO A 9 13.16 -36.58 -10.64
N LEU A 10 12.14 -37.41 -10.92
CA LEU A 10 12.13 -38.80 -10.49
C LEU A 10 13.33 -39.55 -11.08
N GLY A 11 13.93 -40.41 -10.27
CA GLY A 11 14.90 -41.37 -10.77
C GLY A 11 14.26 -42.32 -11.78
N ARG A 12 15.11 -43.06 -12.51
CA ARG A 12 14.65 -44.01 -13.53
C ARG A 12 13.73 -45.09 -12.94
N GLU A 13 14.11 -45.70 -11.82
CA GLU A 13 13.31 -46.73 -11.14
C GLU A 13 11.97 -46.17 -10.64
N GLU A 14 11.96 -44.93 -10.13
CA GLU A 14 10.74 -44.27 -9.65
C GLU A 14 9.81 -43.89 -10.81
N SER A 15 10.37 -43.46 -11.95
CA SER A 15 9.61 -43.20 -13.17
C SER A 15 9.01 -44.48 -13.76
N GLU A 16 9.76 -45.59 -13.76
CA GLU A 16 9.27 -46.91 -14.18
C GLU A 16 8.12 -47.39 -13.28
N GLN A 17 8.24 -47.21 -11.97
CA GLN A 17 7.17 -47.52 -11.01
C GLN A 17 5.92 -46.65 -11.26
N LEU A 18 6.10 -45.36 -11.56
CA LEU A 18 5.00 -44.46 -11.89
C LEU A 18 4.29 -44.88 -13.18
N VAL A 19 5.02 -45.21 -14.24
CA VAL A 19 4.44 -45.72 -15.49
C VAL A 19 3.64 -47.00 -15.24
N ALA A 20 4.21 -47.95 -14.47
CA ALA A 20 3.54 -49.21 -14.15
C ALA A 20 2.25 -49.00 -13.33
N ALA A 21 2.24 -48.01 -12.43
CA ALA A 21 1.05 -47.67 -11.65
C ALA A 21 -0.06 -47.01 -12.48
N LEU A 22 0.31 -46.23 -13.51
CA LEU A 22 -0.62 -45.51 -14.37
C LEU A 22 -1.14 -46.35 -15.55
N ALA A 23 -0.38 -47.33 -16.03
CA ALA A 23 -0.74 -48.22 -17.14
C ALA A 23 -1.67 -49.36 -16.69
N ALA A 24 -2.80 -49.02 -16.06
CA ALA A 24 -3.76 -49.99 -15.52
C ALA A 24 -4.43 -50.87 -16.60
N ASP A 25 -4.47 -50.42 -17.85
CA ASP A 25 -5.16 -51.09 -18.97
C ASP A 25 -4.27 -52.01 -19.83
N GLY A 26 -2.99 -52.19 -19.48
CA GLY A 26 -2.11 -53.17 -20.13
C GLY A 26 -0.62 -52.78 -20.12
N PRO A 27 0.30 -53.76 -20.23
CA PRO A 27 1.73 -53.51 -20.16
C PRO A 27 2.23 -52.70 -21.35
N VAL A 28 2.99 -51.62 -21.07
CA VAL A 28 3.76 -50.87 -22.06
C VAL A 28 4.96 -51.73 -22.48
N ASP A 29 5.21 -51.87 -23.78
CA ASP A 29 6.39 -52.61 -24.26
C ASP A 29 7.70 -51.89 -23.92
N ALA A 30 8.81 -52.63 -23.91
CA ALA A 30 10.10 -52.12 -23.46
C ALA A 30 10.64 -50.95 -24.31
N GLU A 31 10.33 -50.94 -25.61
CA GLU A 31 10.78 -49.89 -26.54
C GLU A 31 10.03 -48.58 -26.28
N THR A 32 8.72 -48.66 -26.06
CA THR A 32 7.87 -47.51 -25.71
C THR A 32 8.19 -46.98 -24.31
N LEU A 33 8.49 -47.87 -23.35
CA LEU A 33 8.92 -47.47 -22.01
C LEU A 33 10.25 -46.70 -22.06
N GLU A 34 11.24 -47.17 -22.83
CA GLU A 34 12.52 -46.48 -22.96
C GLU A 34 12.33 -45.09 -23.59
N ALA A 35 11.56 -45.01 -24.69
CA ALA A 35 11.28 -43.75 -25.36
C ALA A 35 10.52 -42.74 -24.47
N LEU A 36 9.60 -43.24 -23.63
CA LEU A 36 8.89 -42.42 -22.66
C LEU A 36 9.83 -41.89 -21.58
N LEU A 37 10.67 -42.75 -20.98
CA LEU A 37 11.60 -42.34 -19.93
C LEU A 37 12.62 -41.33 -20.46
N ASP A 38 13.15 -41.55 -21.66
CA ASP A 38 14.12 -40.65 -22.30
C ASP A 38 13.51 -39.27 -22.59
N LYS A 39 12.25 -39.21 -23.07
CA LYS A 39 11.61 -37.92 -23.39
C LYS A 39 11.06 -37.17 -22.17
N THR A 40 10.67 -37.90 -21.14
CA THR A 40 10.05 -37.29 -19.95
C THR A 40 11.07 -36.79 -18.94
N GLU A 41 12.32 -37.27 -19.02
CA GLU A 41 13.46 -36.88 -18.17
C GLU A 41 13.10 -36.89 -16.66
N GLY A 42 12.25 -37.83 -16.24
CA GLY A 42 11.82 -37.98 -14.84
C GLY A 42 10.80 -36.94 -14.37
N ASN A 43 10.21 -36.13 -15.26
CA ASN A 43 9.14 -35.21 -14.91
C ASN A 43 7.82 -35.98 -14.69
N PRO A 44 7.27 -36.04 -13.46
CA PRO A 44 6.10 -36.87 -13.14
C PRO A 44 4.87 -36.53 -13.99
N LEU A 45 4.65 -35.23 -14.24
CA LEU A 45 3.52 -34.77 -15.04
C LEU A 45 3.69 -35.16 -16.51
N PHE A 46 4.92 -35.11 -17.04
CA PHE A 46 5.19 -35.52 -18.41
C PHE A 46 5.03 -37.03 -18.58
N VAL A 47 5.48 -37.82 -17.60
CA VAL A 47 5.22 -39.27 -17.54
C VAL A 47 3.71 -39.54 -17.57
N GLU A 48 2.96 -38.91 -16.67
CA GLU A 48 1.52 -39.10 -16.54
C GLU A 48 0.76 -38.77 -17.83
N GLU A 49 1.05 -37.61 -18.42
CA GLU A 49 0.41 -37.19 -19.66
C GLU A 49 0.81 -38.07 -20.85
N THR A 50 2.03 -38.62 -20.87
CA THR A 50 2.49 -39.49 -21.96
C THR A 50 1.76 -40.83 -21.90
N VAL A 51 1.62 -41.41 -20.70
CA VAL A 51 0.83 -42.63 -20.50
C VAL A 51 -0.63 -42.40 -20.89
N ARG A 52 -1.23 -41.25 -20.53
CA ARG A 52 -2.58 -40.90 -20.95
C ARG A 52 -2.73 -40.74 -22.45
N MET A 53 -1.80 -40.06 -23.11
CA MET A 53 -1.83 -39.92 -24.57
C MET A 53 -1.86 -41.30 -25.25
N LEU A 54 -1.13 -42.27 -24.71
CA LEU A 54 -1.12 -43.65 -25.22
C LEU A 54 -2.45 -44.36 -24.94
N ALA A 55 -3.06 -44.14 -23.77
CA ALA A 55 -4.39 -44.67 -23.44
C ALA A 55 -5.52 -44.09 -24.31
N ASP A 56 -5.45 -42.79 -24.66
CA ASP A 56 -6.42 -42.09 -25.52
C ASP A 56 -6.43 -42.63 -26.98
N CYS A 57 -5.55 -43.57 -27.36
CA CYS A 57 -5.35 -44.06 -28.73
C CYS A 57 -6.04 -45.40 -29.07
N GLU A 58 -7.13 -45.78 -28.40
CA GLU A 58 -7.81 -47.09 -28.52
C GLU A 58 -7.68 -47.77 -29.90
N GLY A 59 -7.03 -48.96 -29.94
CA GLY A 59 -7.04 -49.87 -31.09
C GLY A 59 -5.80 -49.88 -32.00
N ARG A 60 -4.71 -49.18 -31.66
CA ARG A 60 -3.41 -49.30 -32.36
C ARG A 60 -2.28 -49.77 -31.42
N PRO A 61 -1.30 -50.56 -31.90
CA PRO A 61 -0.19 -51.01 -31.06
C PRO A 61 0.65 -49.83 -30.54
N LEU A 62 1.00 -49.85 -29.25
CA LEU A 62 1.84 -48.85 -28.58
C LEU A 62 3.17 -48.58 -29.30
N SER A 63 3.74 -49.61 -29.94
CA SER A 63 5.00 -49.54 -30.70
C SER A 63 4.98 -48.63 -31.94
N GLU A 64 3.82 -48.27 -32.50
CA GLU A 64 3.73 -47.27 -33.59
C GLU A 64 3.93 -45.82 -33.10
N PHE A 65 4.03 -45.59 -31.79
CA PHE A 65 3.93 -44.27 -31.18
C PHE A 65 5.18 -43.80 -30.44
N ALA A 66 6.20 -44.64 -30.24
CA ALA A 66 7.47 -44.23 -29.64
C ALA A 66 8.12 -43.05 -30.40
N GLU A 67 8.00 -43.03 -31.73
CA GLU A 67 8.47 -41.91 -32.58
C GLU A 67 7.54 -40.68 -32.57
N ARG A 68 6.31 -40.78 -32.05
CA ARG A 68 5.28 -39.72 -32.07
C ARG A 68 5.08 -39.00 -30.75
N ILE A 69 5.73 -39.45 -29.66
CA ILE A 69 5.71 -38.72 -28.38
C ILE A 69 6.36 -37.35 -28.62
N PRO A 70 5.67 -36.22 -28.42
CA PRO A 70 6.29 -34.91 -28.62
C PRO A 70 7.42 -34.65 -27.62
N ASP A 71 8.39 -33.81 -28.03
CA ASP A 71 9.57 -33.50 -27.21
C ASP A 71 9.30 -32.52 -26.06
N THR A 72 8.07 -31.98 -25.97
CA THR A 72 7.67 -31.07 -24.90
C THR A 72 6.32 -31.45 -24.34
N LEU A 73 6.14 -31.24 -23.04
CA LEU A 73 4.87 -31.43 -22.35
C LEU A 73 3.74 -30.58 -22.96
N GLN A 74 4.04 -29.35 -23.41
CA GLN A 74 3.06 -28.49 -24.07
C GLN A 74 2.59 -29.08 -25.41
N ALA A 75 3.52 -29.61 -26.22
CA ALA A 75 3.17 -30.25 -27.49
C ALA A 75 2.42 -31.57 -27.27
N LEU A 76 2.76 -32.31 -26.21
CA LEU A 76 2.03 -33.50 -25.79
C LEU A 76 0.58 -33.18 -25.41
N ILE A 77 0.38 -32.20 -24.53
CA ILE A 77 -0.96 -31.73 -24.13
C ILE A 77 -1.72 -31.21 -25.36
N ALA A 78 -1.07 -30.47 -26.27
CA ALA A 78 -1.70 -29.99 -27.49
C ALA A 78 -2.18 -31.15 -28.37
N ALA A 79 -1.34 -32.18 -28.56
CA ALA A 79 -1.69 -33.37 -29.30
C ALA A 79 -2.86 -34.14 -28.67
N ARG A 80 -2.93 -34.21 -27.34
CA ARG A 80 -4.08 -34.79 -26.63
C ARG A 80 -5.36 -33.98 -26.88
N ILE A 81 -5.30 -32.65 -26.74
CA ILE A 81 -6.44 -31.75 -26.99
C ILE A 81 -6.91 -31.83 -28.45
N ASP A 82 -5.99 -31.94 -29.41
CA ASP A 82 -6.32 -32.00 -30.85
C ASP A 82 -7.03 -33.29 -31.26
N ARG A 83 -6.92 -34.36 -30.47
CA ARG A 83 -7.61 -35.63 -30.69
C ARG A 83 -9.00 -35.69 -30.06
N LEU A 84 -9.33 -34.74 -29.19
CA LEU A 84 -10.67 -34.66 -28.62
C LEU A 84 -11.71 -34.46 -29.74
N PRO A 85 -12.88 -35.10 -29.64
CA PRO A 85 -14.03 -34.76 -30.46
C PRO A 85 -14.33 -33.25 -30.44
N PRO A 86 -14.92 -32.70 -31.52
CA PRO A 86 -15.10 -31.25 -31.67
C PRO A 86 -15.81 -30.58 -30.49
N GLU A 87 -16.83 -31.22 -29.92
CA GLU A 87 -17.60 -30.71 -28.77
C GLU A 87 -16.78 -30.67 -27.48
N GLU A 88 -16.06 -31.76 -27.17
CA GLU A 88 -15.16 -31.83 -26.02
C GLU A 88 -14.02 -30.80 -26.11
N LYS A 89 -13.41 -30.68 -27.30
CA LYS A 89 -12.37 -29.68 -27.56
C LYS A 89 -12.92 -28.27 -27.38
N THR A 90 -14.13 -28.02 -27.88
CA THR A 90 -14.81 -26.72 -27.73
C THR A 90 -15.02 -26.40 -26.25
N VAL A 91 -15.64 -27.30 -25.48
CA VAL A 91 -15.85 -27.11 -24.03
C VAL A 91 -14.55 -26.79 -23.30
N LEU A 92 -13.49 -27.56 -23.57
CA LEU A 92 -12.18 -27.36 -22.93
C LEU A 92 -11.57 -26.00 -23.29
N GLN A 93 -11.65 -25.57 -24.55
CA GLN A 93 -11.19 -24.26 -24.99
C GLN A 93 -12.01 -23.11 -24.38
N ARG A 94 -13.34 -23.23 -24.32
CA ARG A 94 -14.22 -22.21 -23.70
C ARG A 94 -13.94 -22.09 -22.21
N ALA A 95 -13.79 -23.21 -21.51
CA ALA A 95 -13.41 -23.25 -20.10
C ALA A 95 -12.05 -22.58 -19.85
N SER A 96 -11.11 -22.69 -20.80
CA SER A 96 -9.77 -22.14 -20.64
C SER A 96 -9.74 -20.60 -20.55
N VAL A 97 -10.73 -19.94 -21.16
CA VAL A 97 -10.92 -18.48 -21.11
C VAL A 97 -11.38 -18.03 -19.72
N ILE A 98 -12.23 -18.83 -19.05
CA ILE A 98 -12.77 -18.49 -17.72
C ILE A 98 -11.66 -18.46 -16.68
N GLY A 99 -10.86 -19.52 -16.58
CA GLY A 99 -9.84 -19.61 -15.54
C GLY A 99 -9.45 -21.03 -15.17
N ARG A 100 -8.71 -21.17 -14.07
CA ARG A 100 -8.35 -22.49 -13.52
C ARG A 100 -9.59 -23.26 -13.04
N THR A 101 -10.56 -22.53 -12.49
CA THR A 101 -11.87 -23.03 -12.04
C THR A 101 -12.94 -22.36 -12.86
N PHE A 102 -13.99 -23.10 -13.24
CA PHE A 102 -15.10 -22.61 -14.06
C PHE A 102 -16.41 -23.32 -13.69
N TRP A 103 -17.53 -22.83 -14.23
CA TRP A 103 -18.88 -23.27 -13.87
C TRP A 103 -19.63 -23.83 -15.07
N GLY A 104 -20.43 -24.87 -14.85
CA GLY A 104 -21.24 -25.50 -15.90
C GLY A 104 -22.19 -24.52 -16.60
N GLY A 105 -22.86 -23.63 -15.85
CA GLY A 105 -23.71 -22.59 -16.41
C GLY A 105 -22.96 -21.57 -17.26
N ALA A 106 -21.70 -21.27 -16.93
CA ALA A 106 -20.87 -20.39 -17.75
C ALA A 106 -20.49 -21.07 -19.06
N ILE A 107 -20.14 -22.36 -19.04
CA ILE A 107 -19.86 -23.12 -20.26
C ILE A 107 -21.11 -23.22 -21.15
N ARG A 108 -22.29 -23.40 -20.56
CA ARG A 108 -23.55 -23.41 -21.31
C ARG A 108 -23.79 -22.11 -22.08
N GLU A 109 -23.37 -20.98 -21.50
CA GLU A 109 -23.44 -19.67 -22.16
C GLU A 109 -22.34 -19.50 -23.23
N LEU A 110 -21.13 -20.02 -23.02
CA LEU A 110 -20.00 -19.84 -23.93
C LEU A 110 -19.94 -20.86 -25.07
N ALA A 111 -20.55 -22.03 -24.89
CA ALA A 111 -20.53 -23.17 -25.81
C ALA A 111 -21.96 -23.56 -26.21
N THR A 112 -22.75 -22.59 -26.68
CA THR A 112 -24.15 -22.76 -27.09
C THR A 112 -24.34 -23.78 -28.22
N GLU A 113 -23.27 -24.07 -28.96
CA GLU A 113 -23.20 -25.05 -30.04
C GLU A 113 -23.04 -26.50 -29.57
N VAL A 114 -22.77 -26.73 -28.27
CA VAL A 114 -22.56 -28.07 -27.70
C VAL A 114 -23.85 -28.61 -27.11
N ASP A 115 -24.38 -29.66 -27.73
CA ASP A 115 -25.47 -30.45 -27.18
C ASP A 115 -24.98 -31.34 -26.02
N GLU A 116 -25.88 -31.77 -25.13
CA GLU A 116 -25.57 -32.69 -24.01
C GLU A 116 -24.34 -32.32 -23.16
N LEU A 117 -24.15 -31.03 -22.85
CA LEU A 117 -22.98 -30.50 -22.12
C LEU A 117 -22.57 -31.31 -20.87
N ASP A 118 -23.53 -31.78 -20.08
CA ASP A 118 -23.23 -32.55 -18.86
C ASP A 118 -22.50 -33.87 -19.19
N SER A 119 -22.86 -34.54 -20.30
CA SER A 119 -22.18 -35.74 -20.81
C SER A 119 -20.76 -35.44 -21.31
N VAL A 120 -20.58 -34.29 -21.97
CA VAL A 120 -19.26 -33.83 -22.42
C VAL A 120 -18.35 -33.52 -21.23
N LEU A 121 -18.87 -32.87 -20.19
CA LEU A 121 -18.14 -32.61 -18.95
C LEU A 121 -17.76 -33.90 -18.22
N ASP A 122 -18.67 -34.87 -18.13
CA ASP A 122 -18.38 -36.19 -17.55
C ASP A 122 -17.28 -36.92 -18.33
N THR A 123 -17.28 -36.81 -19.67
CA THR A 123 -16.22 -37.38 -20.52
C THR A 123 -14.88 -36.70 -20.27
N LEU A 124 -14.85 -35.37 -20.14
CA LEU A 124 -13.62 -34.61 -19.84
C LEU A 124 -13.09 -34.87 -18.42
N LEU A 125 -13.97 -35.22 -17.47
CA LEU A 125 -13.60 -35.72 -16.14
C LEU A 125 -12.98 -37.11 -16.23
N LEU A 126 -13.60 -38.02 -16.98
CA LEU A 126 -13.10 -39.39 -17.20
C LEU A 126 -11.73 -39.40 -17.90
N ARG A 127 -11.52 -38.51 -18.88
CA ARG A 127 -10.23 -38.32 -19.56
C ARG A 127 -9.22 -37.49 -18.77
N GLU A 128 -9.59 -37.09 -17.55
CA GLU A 128 -8.76 -36.38 -16.58
C GLU A 128 -8.19 -35.04 -17.06
N PHE A 129 -8.82 -34.40 -18.05
CA PHE A 129 -8.52 -33.00 -18.37
C PHE A 129 -9.04 -32.09 -17.26
N LEU A 130 -10.17 -32.48 -16.67
CA LEU A 130 -10.88 -31.79 -15.61
C LEU A 130 -10.96 -32.65 -14.36
N VAL A 131 -11.21 -32.00 -13.24
CA VAL A 131 -11.60 -32.64 -11.98
C VAL A 131 -12.69 -31.81 -11.31
N PRO A 132 -13.58 -32.43 -10.50
CA PRO A 132 -14.65 -31.71 -9.84
C PRO A 132 -14.08 -30.72 -8.81
N GLU A 133 -14.69 -29.54 -8.71
CA GLU A 133 -14.41 -28.59 -7.64
C GLU A 133 -15.50 -28.72 -6.56
N LEU A 134 -15.09 -29.08 -5.35
CA LEU A 134 -16.03 -29.46 -4.28
C LEU A 134 -16.80 -28.26 -3.72
N ARG A 135 -16.29 -27.04 -3.92
CA ARG A 135 -16.91 -25.80 -3.47
C ARG A 135 -17.09 -24.84 -4.64
N SER A 136 -18.33 -24.58 -5.00
CA SER A 136 -18.64 -23.53 -5.96
C SER A 136 -18.68 -22.17 -5.27
N SER A 137 -18.01 -21.18 -5.87
CA SER A 137 -18.13 -19.78 -5.44
C SER A 137 -19.35 -19.06 -6.03
N ILE A 138 -20.16 -19.73 -6.86
CA ILE A 138 -21.40 -19.18 -7.40
C ILE A 138 -22.55 -20.09 -6.98
N SER A 139 -23.52 -19.52 -6.26
CA SER A 139 -24.65 -20.27 -5.73
C SER A 139 -25.47 -20.91 -6.86
N GLY A 140 -25.76 -22.21 -6.72
CA GLY A 140 -26.54 -22.97 -7.70
C GLY A 140 -25.76 -23.46 -8.91
N GLU A 141 -24.46 -23.20 -9.01
CA GLU A 141 -23.61 -23.63 -10.13
C GLU A 141 -22.66 -24.76 -9.73
N THR A 142 -22.55 -25.78 -10.58
CA THR A 142 -21.54 -26.84 -10.45
C THR A 142 -20.19 -26.33 -10.94
N ALA A 143 -19.16 -26.48 -10.10
CA ALA A 143 -17.81 -26.01 -10.41
C ALA A 143 -16.88 -27.17 -10.81
N TYR A 144 -16.00 -26.86 -11.76
CA TYR A 144 -14.98 -27.75 -12.29
C TYR A 144 -13.64 -27.02 -12.29
N ARG A 145 -12.53 -27.76 -12.24
CA ARG A 145 -11.20 -27.18 -12.42
C ARG A 145 -10.37 -27.99 -13.39
N PHE A 146 -9.45 -27.34 -14.08
CA PHE A 146 -8.43 -28.04 -14.85
C PHE A 146 -7.58 -28.89 -13.92
N LYS A 147 -7.27 -30.13 -14.33
CA LYS A 147 -6.39 -31.01 -13.55
C LYS A 147 -5.01 -30.37 -13.37
N HIS A 148 -4.48 -29.77 -14.44
CA HIS A 148 -3.22 -29.04 -14.43
C HIS A 148 -3.32 -27.69 -15.15
N VAL A 149 -2.56 -26.68 -14.69
CA VAL A 149 -2.59 -25.31 -15.26
C VAL A 149 -2.14 -25.29 -16.73
N LEU A 150 -1.18 -26.15 -17.10
CA LEU A 150 -0.69 -26.27 -18.48
C LEU A 150 -1.78 -26.71 -19.46
N ILE A 151 -2.74 -27.54 -19.05
CA ILE A 151 -3.87 -27.95 -19.90
C ILE A 151 -4.69 -26.72 -20.29
N ARG A 152 -4.98 -25.86 -19.31
CA ARG A 152 -5.67 -24.58 -19.54
C ARG A 152 -4.88 -23.69 -20.48
N GLU A 153 -3.58 -23.52 -20.25
CA GLU A 153 -2.72 -22.66 -21.05
C GLU A 153 -2.64 -23.11 -22.51
N VAL A 154 -2.47 -24.41 -22.74
CA VAL A 154 -2.44 -24.97 -24.10
C VAL A 154 -3.81 -24.82 -24.78
N ALA A 155 -4.91 -25.15 -24.09
CA ALA A 155 -6.26 -24.96 -24.61
C ALA A 155 -6.54 -23.49 -24.98
N TYR A 156 -6.17 -22.55 -24.10
CA TYR A 156 -6.33 -21.11 -24.33
C TYR A 156 -5.46 -20.62 -25.50
N SER A 157 -4.22 -21.11 -25.58
CA SER A 157 -3.29 -20.78 -26.66
C SER A 157 -3.80 -21.22 -28.05
N GLY A 158 -4.59 -22.29 -28.10
CA GLY A 158 -5.20 -22.80 -29.32
C GLY A 158 -6.35 -21.95 -29.88
N LEU A 159 -6.87 -20.98 -29.10
CA LEU A 159 -7.87 -20.03 -29.58
C LEU A 159 -7.23 -18.86 -30.33
N SER A 160 -7.91 -18.36 -31.37
CA SER A 160 -7.51 -17.09 -32.02
C SER A 160 -7.76 -15.90 -31.08
N LYS A 161 -7.05 -14.78 -31.30
CA LYS A 161 -7.25 -13.55 -30.50
C LYS A 161 -8.70 -13.05 -30.53
N SER A 162 -9.33 -13.07 -31.72
CA SER A 162 -10.74 -12.69 -31.90
C SER A 162 -11.68 -13.61 -31.12
N ALA A 163 -11.47 -14.93 -31.16
CA ALA A 163 -12.26 -15.86 -30.37
C ALA A 163 -12.07 -15.65 -28.86
N ARG A 164 -10.84 -15.39 -28.39
CA ARG A 164 -10.60 -15.07 -26.98
C ARG A 164 -11.34 -13.80 -26.56
N ALA A 165 -11.30 -12.75 -27.38
CA ALA A 165 -11.99 -11.50 -27.09
C ALA A 165 -13.51 -11.70 -26.92
N ASP A 166 -14.16 -12.37 -27.88
CA ASP A 166 -15.59 -12.71 -27.82
C ASP A 166 -15.94 -13.48 -26.54
N LEU A 167 -15.14 -14.49 -26.21
CA LEU A 167 -15.40 -15.34 -25.05
C LEU A 167 -15.18 -14.62 -23.72
N HIS A 168 -14.16 -13.75 -23.64
CA HIS A 168 -13.95 -12.89 -22.48
C HIS A 168 -15.14 -11.95 -22.25
N GLU A 169 -15.65 -11.33 -23.31
CA GLU A 169 -16.81 -10.44 -23.22
C GLU A 169 -18.08 -11.19 -22.82
N ARG A 170 -18.39 -12.32 -23.47
CA ARG A 170 -19.56 -13.14 -23.13
C ARG A 170 -19.51 -13.67 -21.70
N PHE A 171 -18.32 -14.07 -21.23
CA PHE A 171 -18.17 -14.52 -19.86
C PHE A 171 -18.36 -13.38 -18.84
N ALA A 172 -17.85 -12.18 -19.16
CA ALA A 172 -18.10 -11.00 -18.33
C ALA A 172 -19.59 -10.64 -18.25
N ARG A 173 -20.34 -10.80 -19.35
CA ARG A 173 -21.81 -10.63 -19.38
C ARG A 173 -22.51 -11.66 -18.50
N TRP A 174 -22.12 -12.93 -18.59
CA TRP A 174 -22.66 -14.00 -17.74
C TRP A 174 -22.43 -13.72 -16.25
N LEU A 175 -21.22 -13.26 -15.87
CA LEU A 175 -20.90 -12.89 -14.49
C LEU A 175 -21.82 -11.79 -13.95
N ARG A 176 -22.12 -10.78 -14.77
CA ARG A 176 -23.02 -9.68 -14.40
C ARG A 176 -24.41 -10.20 -14.03
N GLU A 177 -24.92 -11.19 -14.76
CA GLU A 177 -26.27 -11.73 -14.56
C GLU A 177 -26.35 -12.74 -13.40
N ARG A 178 -25.30 -13.55 -13.21
CA ARG A 178 -25.34 -14.70 -12.28
C ARG A 178 -24.60 -14.53 -10.95
N ALA A 179 -23.54 -13.74 -10.92
CA ALA A 179 -22.70 -13.59 -9.74
C ALA A 179 -22.80 -12.19 -9.11
N GLY A 180 -23.45 -11.24 -9.79
CA GLY A 180 -23.65 -9.89 -9.31
C GLY A 180 -22.33 -9.19 -8.93
N GLU A 181 -22.39 -8.42 -7.85
CA GLU A 181 -21.30 -7.56 -7.38
C GLU A 181 -20.14 -8.34 -6.70
N GLU A 182 -20.30 -9.62 -6.36
CA GLU A 182 -19.27 -10.37 -5.61
C GLU A 182 -18.06 -10.75 -6.46
N LEU A 183 -18.25 -10.94 -7.77
CA LEU A 183 -17.19 -11.28 -8.73
C LEU A 183 -16.82 -10.12 -9.65
N LEU A 184 -17.04 -8.88 -9.18
CA LEU A 184 -16.77 -7.67 -9.95
C LEU A 184 -15.32 -7.58 -10.44
N GLU A 185 -14.35 -7.92 -9.60
CA GLU A 185 -12.93 -7.89 -9.95
C GLU A 185 -12.59 -8.89 -11.07
N ILE A 186 -13.24 -10.06 -11.07
CA ILE A 186 -13.12 -11.05 -12.13
C ILE A 186 -13.77 -10.51 -13.41
N ARG A 187 -15.00 -9.97 -13.32
CA ARG A 187 -15.68 -9.36 -14.47
C ARG A 187 -14.85 -8.24 -15.10
N ALA A 188 -14.30 -7.33 -14.30
CA ALA A 188 -13.43 -6.25 -14.75
C ALA A 188 -12.19 -6.78 -15.48
N TYR A 189 -11.59 -7.86 -14.98
CA TYR A 189 -10.47 -8.53 -15.65
C TYR A 189 -10.87 -9.07 -17.03
N HIS A 190 -12.00 -9.76 -17.18
CA HIS A 190 -12.39 -10.31 -18.48
C HIS A 190 -12.79 -9.21 -19.47
N LEU A 191 -13.47 -8.15 -19.05
CA LEU A 191 -13.75 -6.99 -19.91
C LEU A 191 -12.45 -6.32 -20.40
N ASP A 192 -11.48 -6.13 -19.51
CA ASP A 192 -10.18 -5.56 -19.87
C ASP A 192 -9.39 -6.47 -20.85
N GLN A 193 -9.42 -7.79 -20.65
CA GLN A 193 -8.80 -8.73 -21.59
C GLN A 193 -9.46 -8.69 -22.97
N ALA A 194 -10.80 -8.64 -23.03
CA ALA A 194 -11.51 -8.48 -24.30
C ALA A 194 -11.11 -7.17 -25.00
N ALA A 195 -11.13 -6.04 -24.26
CA ALA A 195 -10.76 -4.74 -24.79
C ALA A 195 -9.31 -4.69 -25.29
N ALA A 196 -8.36 -5.28 -24.55
CA ALA A 196 -6.96 -5.35 -24.93
C ALA A 196 -6.74 -6.21 -26.20
N LEU A 197 -7.37 -7.38 -26.27
CA LEU A 197 -7.25 -8.27 -27.43
C LEU A 197 -7.83 -7.64 -28.71
N ILE A 198 -8.95 -6.91 -28.61
CA ILE A 198 -9.52 -6.19 -29.75
C ILE A 198 -8.64 -5.00 -30.13
N ALA A 199 -8.11 -4.26 -29.15
CA ALA A 199 -7.19 -3.16 -29.42
C ALA A 199 -5.93 -3.62 -30.19
N GLU A 200 -5.40 -4.81 -29.90
CA GLU A 200 -4.29 -5.40 -30.65
C GLU A 200 -4.64 -5.76 -32.10
N LEU A 201 -5.92 -6.05 -32.39
CA LEU A 201 -6.39 -6.43 -33.72
C LEU A 201 -6.79 -5.20 -34.56
N ASP A 202 -7.52 -4.27 -33.95
CA ASP A 202 -8.24 -3.19 -34.64
C ASP A 202 -7.76 -1.78 -34.24
N GLY A 203 -6.75 -1.66 -33.37
CA GLY A 203 -6.17 -0.39 -32.92
C GLY A 203 -6.90 0.28 -31.76
N GLY A 204 -8.07 -0.22 -31.37
CA GLY A 204 -8.82 0.19 -30.17
C GLY A 204 -10.06 -0.68 -29.96
N PRO A 205 -10.56 -0.80 -28.72
CA PRO A 205 -11.81 -1.52 -28.46
C PRO A 205 -13.04 -0.73 -28.94
N PRO A 206 -14.18 -1.40 -29.21
CA PRO A 206 -15.46 -0.73 -29.40
C PRO A 206 -15.81 0.18 -28.22
N LEU A 207 -16.44 1.31 -28.48
CA LEU A 207 -16.74 2.33 -27.46
C LEU A 207 -17.56 1.75 -26.29
N GLU A 208 -18.56 0.91 -26.58
CA GLU A 208 -19.41 0.31 -25.55
C GLU A 208 -18.62 -0.63 -24.64
N LEU A 209 -17.72 -1.46 -25.21
CA LEU A 209 -16.85 -2.34 -24.43
C LEU A 209 -15.83 -1.56 -23.62
N ALA A 210 -15.25 -0.50 -24.19
CA ALA A 210 -14.30 0.38 -23.50
C ALA A 210 -14.95 1.03 -22.27
N HIS A 211 -16.17 1.54 -22.44
CA HIS A 211 -16.97 2.13 -21.37
C HIS A 211 -17.30 1.10 -20.28
N GLU A 212 -17.84 -0.07 -20.63
CA GLU A 212 -18.19 -1.11 -19.66
C GLU A 212 -16.95 -1.62 -18.89
N ALA A 213 -15.82 -1.79 -19.59
CA ALA A 213 -14.55 -2.17 -18.97
C ALA A 213 -14.04 -1.08 -18.01
N ALA A 214 -14.09 0.18 -18.41
CA ALA A 214 -13.65 1.31 -17.60
C ALA A 214 -14.48 1.44 -16.31
N GLU A 215 -15.81 1.33 -16.39
CA GLU A 215 -16.70 1.36 -15.21
C GLU A 215 -16.41 0.20 -14.24
N ALA A 216 -16.23 -1.02 -14.77
CA ALA A 216 -15.96 -2.19 -13.94
C ALA A 216 -14.58 -2.10 -13.26
N LEU A 217 -13.56 -1.67 -13.99
CA LEU A 217 -12.21 -1.45 -13.47
C LEU A 217 -12.16 -0.33 -12.44
N GLU A 218 -12.90 0.75 -12.66
CA GLU A 218 -13.00 1.85 -11.72
C GLU A 218 -13.61 1.41 -10.39
N THR A 219 -14.72 0.68 -10.45
CA THR A 219 -15.39 0.17 -9.25
C THR A 219 -14.52 -0.84 -8.51
N ALA A 220 -13.86 -1.76 -9.25
CA ALA A 220 -12.88 -2.70 -8.68
C ALA A 220 -11.67 -1.98 -8.06
N GLY A 221 -11.19 -0.91 -8.70
CA GLY A 221 -10.09 -0.07 -8.22
C GLY A 221 -10.44 0.66 -6.92
N ARG A 222 -11.65 1.24 -6.83
CA ARG A 222 -12.15 1.88 -5.61
C ARG A 222 -12.29 0.88 -4.44
N ARG A 223 -12.81 -0.32 -4.70
CA ARG A 223 -12.86 -1.40 -3.69
C ARG A 223 -11.47 -1.84 -3.25
N SER A 224 -10.54 -1.96 -4.18
CA SER A 224 -9.14 -2.28 -3.87
C SER A 224 -8.49 -1.19 -3.00
N LEU A 225 -8.77 0.09 -3.26
CA LEU A 225 -8.33 1.18 -2.37
C LEU A 225 -8.93 1.06 -0.97
N ALA A 226 -10.22 0.77 -0.87
CA ALA A 226 -10.90 0.62 0.42
C ALA A 226 -10.38 -0.58 1.24
N ARG A 227 -9.89 -1.62 0.58
CA ARG A 227 -9.22 -2.79 1.19
C ARG A 227 -7.69 -2.64 1.27
N GLU A 228 -7.18 -1.43 1.08
CA GLU A 228 -5.74 -1.10 1.17
C GLU A 228 -4.83 -1.86 0.16
N ALA A 229 -5.41 -2.46 -0.88
CA ALA A 229 -4.69 -3.09 -1.99
C ALA A 229 -4.22 -2.04 -3.02
N HIS A 230 -3.38 -1.09 -2.58
CA HIS A 230 -3.05 0.13 -3.33
C HIS A 230 -2.40 -0.11 -4.70
N ARG A 231 -1.52 -1.12 -4.83
CA ARG A 231 -0.88 -1.45 -6.12
C ARG A 231 -1.89 -1.96 -7.15
N SER A 232 -2.76 -2.88 -6.73
CA SER A 232 -3.84 -3.41 -7.58
C SER A 232 -4.80 -2.30 -7.99
N ALA A 233 -5.18 -1.45 -7.03
CA ALA A 233 -6.04 -0.31 -7.30
C ALA A 233 -5.42 0.66 -8.31
N ARG A 234 -4.14 1.03 -8.15
CA ARG A 234 -3.44 1.91 -9.09
C ARG A 234 -3.44 1.33 -10.50
N LYS A 235 -3.20 0.03 -10.66
CA LYS A 235 -3.26 -0.64 -11.97
C LYS A 235 -4.66 -0.57 -12.58
N GLN A 236 -5.70 -0.90 -11.80
CA GLN A 236 -7.09 -0.90 -12.26
C GLN A 236 -7.57 0.51 -12.65
N LEU A 237 -7.27 1.52 -11.83
CA LEU A 237 -7.72 2.90 -12.05
C LEU A 237 -6.97 3.58 -13.20
N LEU A 238 -5.67 3.32 -13.38
CA LEU A 238 -4.94 3.75 -14.56
C LEU A 238 -5.53 3.12 -15.82
N ARG A 239 -5.85 1.82 -15.77
CA ARG A 239 -6.43 1.14 -16.92
C ARG A 239 -7.82 1.66 -17.28
N ALA A 240 -8.65 1.96 -16.28
CA ALA A 240 -9.95 2.61 -16.49
C ALA A 240 -9.78 3.99 -17.15
N LEU A 241 -8.80 4.78 -16.70
CA LEU A 241 -8.47 6.09 -17.29
C LEU A 241 -7.96 5.98 -18.75
N GLU A 242 -7.17 4.96 -19.07
CA GLU A 242 -6.69 4.70 -20.44
C GLU A 242 -7.83 4.35 -21.40
N LEU A 243 -8.79 3.53 -20.95
CA LEU A 243 -9.93 3.10 -21.75
C LEU A 243 -10.93 4.22 -21.99
N GLU A 244 -11.22 5.02 -20.96
CA GLU A 244 -12.17 6.13 -21.05
C GLU A 244 -11.70 7.31 -20.17
N PRO A 245 -10.99 8.28 -20.78
CA PRO A 245 -10.44 9.41 -20.04
C PRO A 245 -11.53 10.35 -19.51
N THR A 246 -11.65 10.42 -18.18
CA THR A 246 -12.50 11.39 -17.48
C THR A 246 -11.73 12.04 -16.32
N LEU A 247 -12.19 13.22 -15.87
CA LEU A 247 -11.61 13.91 -14.72
C LEU A 247 -11.67 13.05 -13.45
N GLU A 248 -12.82 12.45 -13.20
CA GLU A 248 -13.02 11.59 -12.02
C GLU A 248 -12.08 10.39 -12.02
N ARG A 249 -11.91 9.70 -13.16
CA ARG A 249 -10.95 8.57 -13.24
C ARG A 249 -9.51 9.01 -13.10
N ARG A 250 -9.15 10.18 -13.62
CA ARG A 250 -7.81 10.74 -13.42
C ARG A 250 -7.57 11.05 -11.95
N TYR A 251 -8.54 11.67 -11.28
CA TYR A 251 -8.52 11.89 -9.85
C TYR A 251 -8.35 10.58 -9.07
N GLN A 252 -9.17 9.56 -9.32
CA GLN A 252 -9.09 8.29 -8.61
C GLN A 252 -7.74 7.59 -8.83
N ALA A 253 -7.23 7.60 -10.08
CA ALA A 253 -5.91 7.07 -10.37
C ALA A 253 -4.82 7.82 -9.59
N ALA A 254 -4.85 9.16 -9.57
CA ALA A 254 -3.90 9.99 -8.82
C ALA A 254 -4.00 9.74 -7.31
N ARG A 255 -5.21 9.58 -6.76
CA ARG A 255 -5.45 9.21 -5.36
C ARG A 255 -4.80 7.86 -5.01
N ALA A 256 -4.81 6.88 -5.91
CA ALA A 256 -4.09 5.62 -5.70
C ALA A 256 -2.56 5.79 -5.74
N ALA A 257 -2.03 6.74 -6.53
CA ALA A 257 -0.61 7.08 -6.52
C ALA A 257 -0.20 7.70 -5.18
N TRP A 258 -1.05 8.57 -4.62
CA TRP A 258 -0.85 9.17 -3.30
C TRP A 258 -0.76 8.12 -2.20
N ARG A 259 -1.66 7.11 -2.20
CA ARG A 259 -1.59 5.97 -1.25
C ARG A 259 -0.30 5.15 -1.35
N LEU A 260 0.38 5.19 -2.51
CA LEU A 260 1.68 4.53 -2.73
C LEU A 260 2.87 5.45 -2.42
N GLY A 261 2.64 6.72 -2.06
CA GLY A 261 3.69 7.70 -1.81
C GLY A 261 4.34 8.29 -3.07
N ASP A 262 3.73 8.12 -4.25
CA ASP A 262 4.23 8.68 -5.51
C ASP A 262 3.80 10.15 -5.66
N MET A 263 4.35 11.00 -4.80
CA MET A 263 4.03 12.43 -4.74
C MET A 263 4.31 13.20 -6.05
N PRO A 264 5.37 12.89 -6.83
CA PRO A 264 5.56 13.51 -8.16
C PRO A 264 4.40 13.23 -9.12
N ALA A 265 3.90 11.99 -9.17
CA ALA A 265 2.72 11.67 -9.99
C ALA A 265 1.48 12.40 -9.48
N VAL A 266 1.27 12.46 -8.16
CA VAL A 266 0.14 13.18 -7.56
C VAL A 266 0.15 14.65 -7.93
N SER A 267 1.29 15.34 -7.75
CA SER A 267 1.44 16.76 -8.10
C SER A 267 1.01 17.03 -9.55
N LYS A 268 1.61 16.29 -10.49
CA LYS A 268 1.37 16.49 -11.93
C LYS A 268 -0.07 16.18 -12.32
N GLU A 269 -0.62 15.06 -11.87
CA GLU A 269 -1.98 14.66 -12.26
C GLU A 269 -3.03 15.53 -11.59
N MET A 270 -2.86 15.92 -10.32
CA MET A 270 -3.82 16.79 -9.62
C MET A 270 -3.77 18.23 -10.14
N GLU A 271 -2.61 18.75 -10.57
CA GLU A 271 -2.54 20.05 -11.27
C GLU A 271 -3.41 20.05 -12.52
N ARG A 272 -3.36 18.95 -13.28
CA ARG A 272 -4.14 18.79 -14.51
C ARG A 272 -5.63 18.62 -14.21
N VAL A 273 -5.99 17.77 -13.23
CA VAL A 273 -7.39 17.61 -12.78
C VAL A 273 -7.95 18.97 -12.34
N ARG A 274 -7.21 19.73 -11.52
CA ARG A 274 -7.63 21.05 -11.05
C ARG A 274 -7.90 22.01 -12.21
N ALA A 275 -6.96 22.11 -13.16
CA ALA A 275 -7.07 23.06 -14.27
C ALA A 275 -8.28 22.75 -15.17
N GLU A 276 -8.41 21.50 -15.61
CA GLU A 276 -9.52 21.05 -16.46
C GLU A 276 -10.87 21.13 -15.71
N ALA A 277 -10.92 20.74 -14.43
CA ALA A 277 -12.13 20.85 -13.61
C ALA A 277 -12.61 22.30 -13.42
N ALA A 278 -11.68 23.24 -13.23
CA ALA A 278 -12.00 24.66 -13.12
C ALA A 278 -12.55 25.24 -14.45
N GLU A 279 -12.04 24.78 -15.60
CA GLU A 279 -12.53 25.18 -16.92
C GLU A 279 -13.93 24.62 -17.21
N GLU A 280 -14.20 23.39 -16.80
CA GLU A 280 -15.50 22.72 -16.97
C GLU A 280 -16.54 23.12 -15.90
N GLY A 281 -16.11 23.77 -14.82
CA GLY A 281 -16.95 24.11 -13.67
C GLY A 281 -17.26 22.90 -12.76
N ASP A 282 -16.47 21.82 -12.84
CA ASP A 282 -16.58 20.65 -11.98
C ASP A 282 -15.97 20.93 -10.59
N ARG A 283 -16.79 21.49 -9.71
CA ARG A 283 -16.41 21.80 -8.32
C ARG A 283 -16.02 20.55 -7.52
N TRP A 284 -16.54 19.37 -7.86
CA TRP A 284 -16.28 18.13 -7.11
C TRP A 284 -14.85 17.64 -7.34
N CYS A 285 -14.40 17.62 -8.60
CA CYS A 285 -13.02 17.29 -8.95
C CYS A 285 -12.06 18.40 -8.51
N GLU A 286 -12.44 19.67 -8.71
CA GLU A 286 -11.58 20.82 -8.40
C GLU A 286 -11.22 20.88 -6.91
N ALA A 287 -12.20 20.77 -6.01
CA ALA A 287 -11.96 20.83 -4.56
C ALA A 287 -11.04 19.70 -4.07
N ARG A 288 -11.21 18.47 -4.59
CA ARG A 288 -10.35 17.32 -4.26
C ARG A 288 -8.94 17.47 -4.78
N ALA A 289 -8.78 17.96 -6.00
CA ALA A 289 -7.47 18.23 -6.57
C ALA A 289 -6.74 19.33 -5.79
N LEU A 290 -7.44 20.39 -5.38
CA LEU A 290 -6.88 21.45 -4.53
C LEU A 290 -6.43 20.91 -3.17
N ALA A 291 -7.25 20.10 -2.50
CA ALA A 291 -6.89 19.50 -1.21
C ALA A 291 -5.66 18.58 -1.33
N ALA A 292 -5.60 17.74 -2.37
CA ALA A 292 -4.45 16.87 -2.62
C ALA A 292 -3.17 17.66 -2.93
N LEU A 293 -3.26 18.74 -3.73
CA LEU A 293 -2.11 19.62 -4.00
C LEU A 293 -1.64 20.37 -2.74
N ALA A 294 -2.57 20.76 -1.87
CA ALA A 294 -2.24 21.38 -0.59
C ALA A 294 -1.41 20.41 0.28
N GLU A 295 -1.75 19.12 0.29
CA GLU A 295 -0.99 18.10 1.00
C GLU A 295 0.40 17.87 0.39
N VAL A 296 0.53 17.89 -0.94
CA VAL A 296 1.84 17.81 -1.63
C VAL A 296 2.72 19.01 -1.26
N ALA A 297 2.18 20.23 -1.34
CA ALA A 297 2.89 21.44 -0.97
C ALA A 297 3.40 21.40 0.48
N LEU A 298 2.59 20.84 1.39
CA LEU A 298 2.97 20.69 2.78
C LEU A 298 4.05 19.62 2.98
N ASN A 299 3.83 18.38 2.52
CA ASN A 299 4.67 17.23 2.89
C ASN A 299 5.94 17.09 2.02
N ARG A 300 5.85 17.38 0.72
CA ARG A 300 6.98 17.27 -0.22
C ARG A 300 7.77 18.58 -0.28
N ASP A 301 7.08 19.69 -0.52
CA ASP A 301 7.73 20.97 -0.81
C ASP A 301 8.06 21.76 0.47
N ALA A 302 7.45 21.37 1.60
CA ALA A 302 7.53 22.08 2.88
C ALA A 302 7.13 23.56 2.77
N ASP A 303 6.23 23.88 1.83
CA ASP A 303 5.70 25.21 1.60
C ASP A 303 4.33 25.35 2.27
N VAL A 304 4.36 25.77 3.54
CA VAL A 304 3.16 25.91 4.35
C VAL A 304 2.27 27.07 3.86
N ASP A 305 2.84 28.09 3.20
CA ASP A 305 2.09 29.23 2.71
C ASP A 305 1.25 28.84 1.50
N GLU A 306 1.86 28.15 0.53
CA GLU A 306 1.15 27.60 -0.62
C GLU A 306 0.15 26.52 -0.20
N ALA A 307 0.52 25.62 0.71
CA ALA A 307 -0.39 24.61 1.26
C ALA A 307 -1.63 25.26 1.89
N SER A 308 -1.44 26.32 2.70
CA SER A 308 -2.56 27.03 3.33
C SER A 308 -3.45 27.73 2.30
N ARG A 309 -2.86 28.30 1.24
CA ARG A 309 -3.59 28.95 0.15
C ARG A 309 -4.45 27.94 -0.62
N LEU A 310 -3.87 26.80 -1.00
CA LEU A 310 -4.56 25.73 -1.73
C LEU A 310 -5.67 25.10 -0.90
N ALA A 311 -5.44 24.85 0.40
CA ALA A 311 -6.44 24.33 1.32
C ALA A 311 -7.61 25.31 1.50
N ALA A 312 -7.35 26.61 1.62
CA ALA A 312 -8.41 27.62 1.68
C ALA A 312 -9.26 27.62 0.39
N LEU A 313 -8.62 27.55 -0.79
CA LEU A 313 -9.35 27.41 -2.05
C LEU A 313 -10.16 26.12 -2.13
N ALA A 314 -9.65 25.00 -1.63
CA ALA A 314 -10.39 23.75 -1.56
C ALA A 314 -11.67 23.89 -0.73
N LEU A 315 -11.60 24.59 0.41
CA LEU A 315 -12.76 24.88 1.26
C LEU A 315 -13.78 25.80 0.58
N ASP A 316 -13.32 26.80 -0.17
CA ASP A 316 -14.19 27.72 -0.91
C ASP A 316 -14.92 27.03 -2.08
N VAL A 317 -14.22 26.13 -2.77
CA VAL A 317 -14.75 25.40 -3.93
C VAL A 317 -15.63 24.23 -3.52
N ALA A 318 -15.35 23.56 -2.39
CA ALA A 318 -16.11 22.41 -1.95
C ALA A 318 -17.61 22.74 -1.74
N ASP A 319 -18.48 21.78 -2.09
CA ASP A 319 -19.89 21.84 -1.70
C ASP A 319 -19.99 21.63 -0.17
N GLY A 320 -20.95 22.29 0.48
CA GLY A 320 -21.20 22.12 1.91
C GLY A 320 -21.50 20.66 2.31
N ASN A 321 -22.08 19.86 1.41
CA ASN A 321 -22.34 18.44 1.68
C ASN A 321 -21.13 17.52 1.44
N ASP A 322 -20.06 18.04 0.84
CA ASP A 322 -18.90 17.25 0.45
C ASP A 322 -17.80 17.33 1.52
N TYR A 323 -17.87 16.41 2.47
CA TYR A 323 -16.98 16.43 3.64
C TYR A 323 -15.53 16.05 3.31
N GLU A 324 -15.25 15.26 2.27
CA GLU A 324 -13.90 14.73 2.01
C GLU A 324 -12.86 15.83 1.75
N PRO A 325 -12.99 16.67 0.69
CA PRO A 325 -12.01 17.72 0.43
C PRO A 325 -11.96 18.75 1.56
N ARG A 326 -13.08 18.97 2.27
CA ARG A 326 -13.14 19.87 3.43
C ARG A 326 -12.32 19.33 4.60
N PHE A 327 -12.45 18.04 4.91
CA PHE A 327 -11.69 17.38 5.96
C PHE A 327 -10.19 17.40 5.66
N ASP A 328 -9.80 17.05 4.43
CA ASP A 328 -8.40 17.02 4.01
C ASP A 328 -7.79 18.44 4.01
N ALA A 329 -8.52 19.45 3.54
CA ALA A 329 -8.08 20.84 3.60
C ALA A 329 -7.90 21.34 5.05
N LEU A 330 -8.84 21.04 5.94
CA LEU A 330 -8.71 21.37 7.36
C LEU A 330 -7.53 20.64 8.01
N HIS A 331 -7.24 19.40 7.62
CA HIS A 331 -6.05 18.66 8.09
C HIS A 331 -4.74 19.36 7.68
N VAL A 332 -4.66 19.82 6.43
CA VAL A 332 -3.50 20.58 5.92
C VAL A 332 -3.35 21.89 6.68
N LEU A 333 -4.45 22.63 6.90
CA LEU A 333 -4.43 23.88 7.68
C LEU A 333 -4.02 23.65 9.14
N ASN A 334 -4.53 22.59 9.75
CA ASN A 334 -4.17 22.18 11.10
C ASN A 334 -2.66 21.90 11.20
N THR A 335 -2.13 21.05 10.32
CA THR A 335 -0.71 20.68 10.32
C THR A 335 0.18 21.88 9.97
N GLY A 336 -0.26 22.74 9.04
CA GLY A 336 0.45 23.97 8.72
C GLY A 336 0.43 25.00 9.87
N ALA A 337 -0.64 25.05 10.66
CA ALA A 337 -0.69 25.85 11.88
C ALA A 337 0.22 25.28 12.96
N TRP A 338 0.26 23.94 13.11
CA TRP A 338 1.23 23.24 13.94
C TRP A 338 2.65 23.64 13.56
N TRP A 339 3.07 23.46 12.31
CA TRP A 339 4.45 23.74 11.88
C TRP A 339 4.88 25.17 12.22
N ARG A 340 3.99 26.16 12.05
CA ARG A 340 4.25 27.57 12.42
C ARG A 340 4.26 27.83 13.94
N GLY A 341 3.91 26.84 14.76
CA GLY A 341 3.77 26.96 16.20
C GLY A 341 2.52 27.72 16.65
N ARG A 342 1.48 27.80 15.83
CA ARG A 342 0.19 28.46 16.14
C ARG A 342 -0.81 27.42 16.63
N LEU A 343 -0.63 26.94 17.86
CA LEU A 343 -1.47 25.88 18.44
C LEU A 343 -2.94 26.26 18.56
N THR A 344 -3.28 27.53 18.73
CA THR A 344 -4.66 28.03 18.82
C THR A 344 -5.39 27.88 17.50
N ASP A 345 -4.71 28.17 16.38
CA ASP A 345 -5.24 27.92 15.04
C ASP A 345 -5.36 26.42 14.77
N SER A 346 -4.34 25.65 15.13
CA SER A 346 -4.30 24.18 15.00
C SER A 346 -5.46 23.52 15.75
N GLU A 347 -5.71 23.92 17.00
CA GLU A 347 -6.83 23.44 17.82
C GLU A 347 -8.19 23.75 17.19
N ARG A 348 -8.37 24.96 16.63
CA ARG A 348 -9.61 25.34 15.93
C ARG A 348 -9.84 24.42 14.74
N TYR A 349 -8.83 24.27 13.87
CA TYR A 349 -8.96 23.40 12.70
C TYR A 349 -9.20 21.94 13.09
N ALA A 350 -8.50 21.41 14.10
CA ALA A 350 -8.71 20.05 14.59
C ALA A 350 -10.14 19.84 15.15
N ARG A 351 -10.71 20.84 15.83
CA ARG A 351 -12.13 20.80 16.25
C ARG A 351 -13.09 20.82 15.07
N ASP A 352 -12.85 21.66 14.08
CA ASP A 352 -13.66 21.72 12.87
C ASP A 352 -13.61 20.40 12.10
N GLN A 353 -12.44 19.76 12.02
CA GLN A 353 -12.28 18.40 11.45
C GLN A 353 -13.10 17.36 12.23
N LEU A 354 -13.03 17.40 13.56
CA LEU A 354 -13.72 16.45 14.42
C LEU A 354 -15.24 16.58 14.28
N ALA A 355 -15.77 17.81 14.28
CA ALA A 355 -17.18 18.08 14.05
C ALA A 355 -17.64 17.58 12.67
N LEU A 356 -16.87 17.87 11.63
CA LEU A 356 -17.17 17.42 10.27
C LEU A 356 -17.19 15.90 10.14
N ALA A 357 -16.23 15.20 10.76
CA ALA A 357 -16.18 13.74 10.74
C ALA A 357 -17.37 13.10 11.48
N GLN A 358 -17.80 13.69 12.60
CA GLN A 358 -18.96 13.26 13.36
C GLN A 358 -20.26 13.49 12.58
N GLU A 359 -20.42 14.65 11.94
CA GLU A 359 -21.56 14.95 11.06
C GLU A 359 -21.64 13.97 9.88
N ALA A 360 -20.48 13.59 9.31
CA ALA A 360 -20.39 12.62 8.23
C ALA A 360 -20.58 11.15 8.70
N GLY A 361 -20.60 10.89 10.01
CA GLY A 361 -20.65 9.53 10.57
C GLY A 361 -19.43 8.67 10.24
N ARG A 362 -18.28 9.30 9.97
CA ARG A 362 -17.05 8.62 9.54
C ARG A 362 -16.11 8.38 10.72
N GLN A 363 -16.21 7.21 11.32
CA GLN A 363 -15.43 6.82 12.51
C GLN A 363 -13.91 6.86 12.29
N ASP A 364 -13.44 6.50 11.09
CA ASP A 364 -12.04 6.55 10.71
C ASP A 364 -11.50 8.00 10.68
N LEU A 365 -12.31 8.93 10.17
CA LEU A 365 -11.98 10.36 10.16
C LEU A 365 -12.11 10.99 11.55
N GLU A 366 -13.10 10.56 12.35
CA GLU A 366 -13.28 11.00 13.73
C GLU A 366 -12.06 10.62 14.57
N ALA A 367 -11.55 9.40 14.42
CA ALA A 367 -10.34 8.95 15.09
C ALA A 367 -9.12 9.81 14.72
N ARG A 368 -8.94 10.09 13.42
CA ARG A 368 -7.84 10.93 12.93
C ARG A 368 -7.92 12.35 13.49
N ALA A 369 -9.09 12.99 13.46
CA ALA A 369 -9.27 14.33 14.01
C ALA A 369 -9.10 14.37 15.54
N ALA A 370 -9.54 13.31 16.25
CA ALA A 370 -9.34 13.19 17.69
C ALA A 370 -7.85 13.09 18.05
N VAL A 371 -7.07 12.33 17.28
CA VAL A 371 -5.60 12.24 17.43
C VAL A 371 -4.93 13.60 17.17
N ASP A 372 -5.33 14.29 16.11
CA ASP A 372 -4.81 15.62 15.79
C ASP A 372 -5.06 16.60 16.94
N LEU A 373 -6.29 16.64 17.49
CA LEU A 373 -6.65 17.48 18.62
C LEU A 373 -5.91 17.08 19.90
N ALA A 374 -5.77 15.78 20.16
CA ALA A 374 -5.01 15.26 21.29
C ALA A 374 -3.52 15.66 21.23
N GLY A 375 -2.95 15.70 20.02
CA GLY A 375 -1.60 16.18 19.77
C GLY A 375 -1.42 17.64 20.19
N VAL A 376 -2.38 18.51 19.88
CA VAL A 376 -2.37 19.92 20.30
C VAL A 376 -2.37 20.06 21.81
N HIS A 377 -3.27 19.35 22.49
CA HIS A 377 -3.32 19.33 23.95
C HIS A 377 -2.02 18.77 24.56
N THR A 378 -1.42 17.76 23.93
CA THR A 378 -0.13 17.19 24.36
C THR A 378 0.99 18.23 24.26
N ALA A 379 1.08 18.99 23.17
CA ALA A 379 2.08 20.04 22.98
C ALA A 379 1.97 21.18 24.01
N ARG A 380 0.77 21.41 24.54
CA ARG A 380 0.48 22.35 25.63
C ARG A 380 0.65 21.76 27.04
N LYS A 381 0.91 20.45 27.15
CA LYS A 381 0.95 19.67 28.39
C LYS A 381 -0.40 19.53 29.10
N GLU A 382 -1.49 19.66 28.36
CA GLU A 382 -2.87 19.49 28.82
C GLU A 382 -3.27 18.00 28.77
N TYR A 383 -2.55 17.16 29.52
CA TYR A 383 -2.66 15.70 29.42
C TYR A 383 -4.04 15.16 29.81
N ASP A 384 -4.76 15.85 30.71
CA ASP A 384 -6.12 15.49 31.12
C ASP A 384 -7.13 15.66 29.97
N LEU A 385 -6.87 16.57 29.03
CA LEU A 385 -7.66 16.75 27.81
C LEU A 385 -7.20 15.80 26.70
N ALA A 386 -5.90 15.51 26.60
CA ALA A 386 -5.34 14.66 25.55
C ALA A 386 -5.69 13.17 25.72
N ALA A 387 -5.55 12.64 26.94
CA ALA A 387 -5.75 11.21 27.22
C ALA A 387 -7.11 10.64 26.77
N PRO A 388 -8.27 11.27 27.06
CA PRO A 388 -9.56 10.74 26.61
C PRO A 388 -9.72 10.77 25.09
N LEU A 389 -9.08 11.70 24.39
CA LEU A 389 -9.12 11.78 22.92
C LEU A 389 -8.33 10.64 22.27
N TYR A 390 -7.14 10.31 22.77
CA TYR A 390 -6.39 9.14 22.30
C TYR A 390 -7.15 7.83 22.55
N ALA A 391 -7.73 7.68 23.75
CA ALA A 391 -8.54 6.49 24.07
C ALA A 391 -9.75 6.35 23.15
N ARG A 392 -10.45 7.46 22.86
CA ARG A 392 -11.56 7.48 21.91
C ARG A 392 -11.12 7.12 20.49
N ALA A 393 -9.98 7.66 20.03
CA ALA A 393 -9.45 7.35 18.71
C ALA A 393 -9.14 5.86 18.55
N LEU A 394 -8.49 5.24 19.55
CA LEU A 394 -8.21 3.80 19.54
C LEU A 394 -9.51 2.98 19.43
N GLN A 395 -10.52 3.28 20.26
CA GLN A 395 -11.82 2.61 20.20
C GLN A 395 -12.48 2.73 18.82
N LEU A 396 -12.50 3.95 18.25
CA LEU A 396 -13.08 4.20 16.93
C LEU A 396 -12.39 3.38 15.83
N THR A 397 -11.06 3.26 15.89
CA THR A 397 -10.32 2.49 14.88
C THR A 397 -10.58 1.00 14.97
N GLU A 398 -10.78 0.45 16.17
CA GLU A 398 -11.21 -0.94 16.37
C GLU A 398 -12.59 -1.21 15.77
N GLU A 399 -13.54 -0.28 15.94
CA GLU A 399 -14.89 -0.38 15.37
C GLU A 399 -14.89 -0.24 13.84
N SER A 400 -14.03 0.63 13.30
CA SER A 400 -13.96 0.90 11.85
C SER A 400 -13.32 -0.23 11.03
N GLY A 401 -12.44 -1.03 11.64
CA GLY A 401 -11.65 -2.06 10.95
C GLY A 401 -10.53 -1.54 10.03
N SER A 402 -10.24 -0.23 9.99
CA SER A 402 -9.14 0.32 9.19
C SER A 402 -7.77 0.06 9.83
N ILE A 403 -6.92 -0.70 9.13
CA ILE A 403 -5.55 -1.02 9.55
C ILE A 403 -4.70 0.25 9.62
N VAL A 404 -4.76 1.10 8.58
CA VAL A 404 -4.00 2.35 8.56
C VAL A 404 -4.45 3.31 9.66
N ALA A 405 -5.75 3.50 9.87
CA ALA A 405 -6.24 4.41 10.91
C ALA A 405 -5.87 3.91 12.32
N ARG A 406 -5.96 2.60 12.57
CA ARG A 406 -5.49 1.98 13.82
C ARG A 406 -4.00 2.20 14.03
N GLY A 407 -3.18 2.00 13.01
CA GLY A 407 -1.74 2.28 13.05
C GLY A 407 -1.46 3.75 13.41
N GLN A 408 -2.22 4.69 12.88
CA GLN A 408 -2.05 6.13 13.17
C GLN A 408 -2.42 6.45 14.62
N ALA A 409 -3.55 5.94 15.11
CA ALA A 409 -3.98 6.13 16.49
C ALA A 409 -2.97 5.53 17.49
N LEU A 410 -2.49 4.30 17.24
CA LEU A 410 -1.45 3.65 18.03
C LEU A 410 -0.14 4.44 18.02
N ALA A 411 0.30 4.91 16.84
CA ALA A 411 1.55 5.63 16.74
C ALA A 411 1.52 6.97 17.50
N SER A 412 0.41 7.69 17.44
CA SER A 412 0.26 8.97 18.16
C SER A 412 0.00 8.79 19.66
N SER A 413 -0.72 7.74 20.05
CA SER A 413 -0.83 7.34 21.46
C SER A 413 0.53 6.91 22.02
N GLY A 414 1.38 6.25 21.22
CA GLY A 414 2.75 5.91 21.60
C GLY A 414 3.65 7.14 21.79
N ASP A 415 3.48 8.19 20.96
CA ASP A 415 4.14 9.47 21.19
C ASP A 415 3.66 10.11 22.50
N PHE A 416 2.35 10.07 22.78
CA PHE A 416 1.80 10.55 24.05
C PHE A 416 2.35 9.79 25.27
N ALA A 417 2.48 8.47 25.18
CA ALA A 417 3.15 7.67 26.21
C ALA A 417 4.62 8.09 26.40
N SER A 418 5.32 8.41 25.31
CA SER A 418 6.70 8.93 25.36
C SER A 418 6.78 10.29 26.07
N TYR A 419 5.84 11.21 25.86
CA TYR A 419 5.77 12.49 26.59
C TYR A 419 5.49 12.33 28.08
N ARG A 420 4.91 11.20 28.49
CA ARG A 420 4.72 10.79 29.88
C ARG A 420 5.87 9.94 30.43
N GLU A 421 6.94 9.77 29.64
CA GLU A 421 8.10 8.94 29.95
C GLU A 421 7.78 7.45 30.16
N ASP A 422 6.64 6.99 29.62
CA ASP A 422 6.24 5.58 29.62
C ASP A 422 6.75 4.88 28.36
N TYR A 423 8.07 4.70 28.29
CA TYR A 423 8.74 4.19 27.10
C TYR A 423 8.44 2.71 26.80
N GLU A 424 8.04 1.93 27.80
CA GLU A 424 7.61 0.53 27.60
C GLU A 424 6.28 0.48 26.86
N ASP A 425 5.31 1.31 27.29
CA ASP A 425 4.02 1.43 26.64
C ASP A 425 4.15 2.01 25.22
N ALA A 426 4.95 3.07 25.08
CA ALA A 426 5.26 3.69 23.80
C ALA A 426 5.85 2.68 22.79
N GLN A 427 6.85 1.90 23.21
CA GLN A 427 7.47 0.89 22.35
C GLN A 427 6.45 -0.16 21.89
N ARG A 428 5.59 -0.64 22.80
CA ARG A 428 4.58 -1.66 22.47
C ARG A 428 3.62 -1.15 21.39
N GLN A 429 3.08 0.06 21.58
CA GLN A 429 2.11 0.65 20.64
C GLN A 429 2.77 0.97 19.28
N LEU A 430 4.00 1.49 19.28
CA LEU A 430 4.72 1.82 18.05
C LEU A 430 5.15 0.58 17.24
N GLU A 431 5.53 -0.52 17.90
CA GLU A 431 5.82 -1.80 17.20
C GLU A 431 4.55 -2.42 16.59
N GLU A 432 3.40 -2.30 17.26
CA GLU A 432 2.12 -2.71 16.69
C GLU A 432 1.76 -1.86 15.46
N ALA A 433 1.90 -0.53 15.57
CA ALA A 433 1.69 0.38 14.44
C ALA A 433 2.63 0.06 13.25
N ARG A 434 3.90 -0.26 13.54
CA ARG A 434 4.87 -0.69 12.53
C ARG A 434 4.40 -1.94 11.78
N ALA A 435 3.96 -2.98 12.49
CA ALA A 435 3.48 -4.20 11.87
C ALA A 435 2.28 -3.95 10.94
N LEU A 436 1.35 -3.09 11.36
CA LEU A 436 0.19 -2.70 10.55
C LEU A 436 0.61 -1.96 9.27
N TYR A 437 1.59 -1.04 9.34
CA TYR A 437 2.09 -0.34 8.15
C TYR A 437 2.90 -1.23 7.21
N GLU A 438 3.63 -2.22 7.74
CA GLU A 438 4.30 -3.25 6.94
C GLU A 438 3.29 -4.12 6.19
N GLU A 439 2.20 -4.53 6.86
CA GLU A 439 1.09 -5.28 6.26
C GLU A 439 0.37 -4.48 5.16
N ALA A 440 0.05 -3.20 5.44
CA ALA A 440 -0.61 -2.31 4.49
C ALA A 440 0.32 -1.83 3.35
N GLY A 441 1.64 -1.98 3.49
CA GLY A 441 2.62 -1.55 2.49
C GLY A 441 2.74 -0.02 2.35
N VAL A 442 2.47 0.74 3.42
CA VAL A 442 2.48 2.22 3.41
C VAL A 442 3.85 2.75 3.87
N ALA A 443 4.78 2.88 2.92
CA ALA A 443 6.18 3.20 3.20
C ALA A 443 6.39 4.55 3.93
N SER A 444 5.58 5.57 3.64
CA SER A 444 5.68 6.88 4.30
C SER A 444 5.41 6.79 5.79
N LEU A 445 4.31 6.13 6.19
CA LEU A 445 3.96 5.91 7.59
C LEU A 445 4.93 4.97 8.30
N LEU A 446 5.45 3.97 7.59
CA LEU A 446 6.53 3.10 8.10
C LEU A 446 7.80 3.91 8.43
N GLY A 447 8.24 4.80 7.52
CA GLY A 447 9.38 5.68 7.78
C GLY A 447 9.19 6.56 9.02
N ARG A 448 7.96 7.07 9.22
CA ARG A 448 7.57 7.89 10.38
C ARG A 448 7.60 7.12 11.70
N VAL A 449 7.04 5.92 11.74
CA VAL A 449 7.03 5.11 12.97
C VAL A 449 8.43 4.59 13.34
N LEU A 450 9.28 4.28 12.35
CA LEU A 450 10.67 3.90 12.59
C LEU A 450 11.47 5.02 13.26
N TYR A 451 11.22 6.28 12.88
CA TYR A 451 11.78 7.44 13.57
C TYR A 451 11.34 7.47 15.05
N ARG A 452 10.03 7.35 15.32
CA ARG A 452 9.46 7.36 16.68
C ARG A 452 10.03 6.23 17.55
N LEU A 453 10.13 5.01 17.00
CA LEU A 453 10.79 3.89 17.67
C LEU A 453 12.27 4.17 17.96
N GLY A 454 12.96 4.86 17.05
CA GLY A 454 14.35 5.31 17.26
C GLY A 454 14.49 6.28 18.42
N VAL A 455 13.52 7.20 18.59
CA VAL A 455 13.45 8.11 19.75
C VAL A 455 13.25 7.32 21.05
N VAL A 456 12.30 6.39 21.08
CA VAL A 456 12.03 5.55 22.26
C VAL A 456 13.25 4.70 22.64
N ALA A 457 13.88 4.04 21.66
CA ALA A 457 15.09 3.25 21.90
C ALA A 457 16.24 4.09 22.46
N TRP A 458 16.38 5.34 22.01
CA TRP A 458 17.36 6.27 22.54
C TRP A 458 17.09 6.62 24.01
N HIS A 459 15.84 6.94 24.37
CA HIS A 459 15.47 7.21 25.77
C HIS A 459 15.67 6.00 26.70
N GLN A 460 15.54 4.78 26.18
CA GLN A 460 15.83 3.54 26.89
C GLN A 460 17.33 3.22 27.00
N GLY A 461 18.20 3.99 26.33
CA GLY A 461 19.65 3.79 26.31
C GLY A 461 20.14 2.73 25.33
N ASP A 462 19.27 2.14 24.49
CA ASP A 462 19.67 1.19 23.44
C ASP A 462 20.13 1.96 22.18
N LEU A 463 21.34 2.52 22.27
CA LEU A 463 21.94 3.33 21.20
C LEU A 463 22.17 2.55 19.90
N ASP A 464 22.34 1.23 19.96
CA ASP A 464 22.51 0.40 18.77
C ASP A 464 21.18 0.21 18.04
N ARG A 465 20.09 -0.03 18.78
CA ARG A 465 18.75 -0.08 18.20
C ARG A 465 18.33 1.28 17.66
N ALA A 466 18.56 2.36 18.41
CA ALA A 466 18.27 3.72 17.96
C ALA A 466 18.99 4.06 16.64
N GLU A 467 20.30 3.75 16.53
CA GLU A 467 21.06 3.98 15.30
C GLU A 467 20.48 3.19 14.11
N ARG A 468 20.14 1.90 14.31
CA ARG A 468 19.55 1.08 13.24
C ARG A 468 18.21 1.64 12.76
N LEU A 469 17.30 1.95 13.68
CA LEU A 469 15.96 2.46 13.38
C LEU A 469 16.01 3.82 12.69
N SER A 470 16.83 4.76 13.16
CA SER A 470 16.97 6.06 12.51
C SER A 470 17.57 5.94 11.10
N ARG A 471 18.54 5.05 10.88
CA ARG A 471 19.07 4.79 9.52
C ARG A 471 18.04 4.15 8.60
N GLU A 472 17.24 3.22 9.11
CA GLU A 472 16.15 2.60 8.34
C GLU A 472 15.07 3.62 7.96
N SER A 473 14.66 4.46 8.92
CA SER A 473 13.74 5.59 8.68
C SER A 473 14.25 6.50 7.55
N ILE A 474 15.52 6.93 7.59
CA ILE A 474 16.13 7.76 6.55
C ILE A 474 16.11 7.06 5.18
N ARG A 475 16.49 5.78 5.11
CA ARG A 475 16.48 5.00 3.85
C ARG A 475 15.08 4.88 3.24
N THR A 476 14.06 4.81 4.08
CA THR A 476 12.66 4.75 3.65
C THR A 476 12.15 6.12 3.20
N LEU A 477 12.49 7.20 3.90
CA LEU A 477 11.95 8.54 3.63
C LEU A 477 12.64 9.27 2.47
N VAL A 478 13.93 9.04 2.22
CA VAL A 478 14.67 9.74 1.15
C VAL A 478 14.06 9.52 -0.25
N PRO A 479 13.75 8.29 -0.70
CA PRO A 479 13.14 8.06 -2.01
C PRO A 479 11.72 8.61 -2.14
N LEU A 480 11.06 8.91 -1.02
CA LEU A 480 9.70 9.45 -0.97
C LEU A 480 9.66 10.98 -0.95
N GLU A 481 10.82 11.63 -0.85
CA GLU A 481 10.95 13.10 -0.72
C GLU A 481 10.14 13.68 0.46
N ASP A 482 9.92 12.90 1.54
CA ASP A 482 9.26 13.38 2.77
C ASP A 482 10.23 14.24 3.58
N ARG A 483 10.16 15.56 3.41
CA ARG A 483 11.07 16.50 4.09
C ARG A 483 10.70 16.70 5.56
N GLY A 484 9.42 16.61 5.90
CA GLY A 484 8.92 16.87 7.26
C GLY A 484 9.53 15.91 8.28
N THR A 485 9.49 14.60 8.00
CA THR A 485 10.00 13.61 8.96
C THR A 485 11.48 13.32 8.77
N LEU A 486 12.00 13.44 7.54
CA LEU A 486 13.39 13.12 7.25
C LEU A 486 14.37 13.96 8.08
N CYS A 487 14.07 15.26 8.27
CA CYS A 487 14.93 16.13 9.08
C CYS A 487 15.01 15.66 10.54
N GLU A 488 13.90 15.21 11.13
CA GLU A 488 13.86 14.68 12.50
C GLU A 488 14.58 13.33 12.62
N ALA A 489 14.46 12.45 11.61
CA ALA A 489 15.20 11.18 11.57
C ALA A 489 16.72 11.39 11.46
N GLN A 490 17.16 12.34 10.62
CA GLN A 490 18.56 12.75 10.49
C GLN A 490 19.08 13.36 11.80
N ARG A 491 18.29 14.25 12.42
CA ARG A 491 18.60 14.87 13.71
C ARG A 491 18.78 13.81 14.80
N ARG A 492 17.84 12.87 14.93
CA ARG A 492 17.93 11.78 15.92
C ARG A 492 19.16 10.91 15.69
N LEU A 493 19.48 10.58 14.45
CA LEU A 493 20.71 9.84 14.14
C LEU A 493 21.96 10.61 14.57
N ALA A 494 22.01 11.93 14.34
CA ALA A 494 23.13 12.76 14.80
C ALA A 494 23.31 12.71 16.32
N GLU A 495 22.21 12.77 17.10
CA GLU A 495 22.26 12.68 18.57
C GLU A 495 22.80 11.33 19.06
N VAL A 496 22.29 10.23 18.48
CA VAL A 496 22.76 8.88 18.79
C VAL A 496 24.25 8.72 18.46
N LEU A 497 24.69 9.23 17.30
CA LEU A 497 26.10 9.17 16.90
C LEU A 497 27.01 10.01 17.80
N LEU A 498 26.53 11.18 18.22
CA LEU A 498 27.26 12.06 19.14
C LEU A 498 27.50 11.35 20.48
N GLU A 499 26.50 10.68 21.04
CA GLU A 499 26.61 9.91 22.29
C GLU A 499 27.52 8.70 22.16
N LYS A 500 27.61 8.11 20.97
CA LYS A 500 28.59 7.05 20.65
C LYS A 500 30.00 7.60 20.39
N GLY A 501 30.21 8.91 20.51
CA GLY A 501 31.50 9.57 20.28
C GLY A 501 31.89 9.71 18.79
N LYS A 502 30.98 9.43 17.86
CA LYS A 502 31.21 9.54 16.41
C LYS A 502 30.92 10.96 15.91
N VAL A 503 31.68 11.92 16.42
CA VAL A 503 31.41 13.37 16.27
C VAL A 503 31.36 13.82 14.81
N ASP A 504 32.31 13.38 13.96
CA ASP A 504 32.35 13.78 12.54
C ASP A 504 31.16 13.21 11.73
N GLU A 505 30.67 12.03 12.11
CA GLU A 505 29.47 11.47 11.48
C GLU A 505 28.21 12.18 11.96
N ALA A 506 28.15 12.52 13.25
CA ALA A 506 27.06 13.30 13.83
C ALA A 506 26.92 14.68 13.16
N GLU A 507 28.03 15.37 12.89
CA GLU A 507 28.04 16.65 12.17
C GLU A 507 27.37 16.55 10.81
N ARG A 508 27.75 15.56 9.99
CA ARG A 508 27.17 15.38 8.65
C ARG A 508 25.65 15.22 8.69
N TYR A 509 25.14 14.44 9.64
CA TYR A 509 23.69 14.25 9.77
C TYR A 509 22.98 15.46 10.39
N ALA A 510 23.62 16.18 11.31
CA ALA A 510 23.06 17.41 11.88
C ALA A 510 22.96 18.54 10.84
N GLU A 511 23.96 18.68 9.95
CA GLU A 511 23.93 19.60 8.82
C GLU A 511 22.86 19.20 7.80
N ALA A 512 22.80 17.91 7.44
CA ALA A 512 21.76 17.41 6.53
C ALA A 512 20.33 17.65 7.07
N ALA A 513 20.13 17.51 8.38
CA ALA A 513 18.85 17.82 9.03
C ALA A 513 18.47 19.30 8.88
N LEU A 514 19.45 20.20 9.03
CA LEU A 514 19.26 21.65 8.88
C LEU A 514 19.00 22.07 7.43
N ASP A 515 19.54 21.35 6.45
CA ASP A 515 19.26 21.57 5.01
C ASP A 515 17.90 21.00 4.58
N THR A 516 17.42 19.97 5.28
CA THR A 516 16.15 19.29 4.98
C THR A 516 14.94 19.98 5.60
N VAL A 517 15.09 20.58 6.77
CA VAL A 517 13.96 21.20 7.48
C VAL A 517 13.31 22.33 6.67
N GLY A 518 11.98 22.38 6.68
CA GLY A 518 11.19 23.42 6.02
C GLY A 518 11.33 24.80 6.70
N PRO A 519 11.20 25.90 5.95
CA PRO A 519 11.37 27.24 6.51
C PRO A 519 10.27 27.61 7.53
N GLN A 520 9.08 27.03 7.46
CA GLN A 520 7.99 27.30 8.40
C GLN A 520 7.80 26.22 9.47
N ASP A 521 8.64 25.17 9.53
CA ASP A 521 8.60 24.17 10.61
C ASP A 521 9.41 24.65 11.82
N MET A 522 8.77 25.42 12.70
CA MET A 522 9.42 26.10 13.81
C MET A 522 9.96 25.11 14.85
N SER A 523 9.24 24.02 15.12
CA SER A 523 9.70 22.97 16.04
C SER A 523 10.97 22.30 15.54
N SER A 524 10.97 21.83 14.29
CA SER A 524 12.12 21.12 13.73
C SER A 524 13.29 22.06 13.45
N ARG A 525 13.02 23.32 13.12
CA ARG A 525 14.07 24.34 12.97
C ARG A 525 14.81 24.59 14.27
N ALA A 526 14.11 24.59 15.40
CA ALA A 526 14.73 24.73 16.71
C ALA A 526 15.48 23.46 17.11
N SER A 527 14.86 22.29 16.98
CA SER A 527 15.45 21.01 17.37
C SER A 527 16.75 20.72 16.58
N THR A 528 16.74 20.89 15.25
CA THR A 528 17.90 20.63 14.38
C THR A 528 19.08 21.56 14.69
N ARG A 529 18.81 22.84 14.97
CA ARG A 529 19.83 23.81 15.42
C ARG A 529 20.41 23.42 16.77
N SER A 530 19.56 23.02 17.72
CA SER A 530 20.00 22.57 19.04
C SER A 530 20.90 21.34 18.95
N THR A 531 20.56 20.36 18.11
CA THR A 531 21.41 19.19 17.87
C THR A 531 22.75 19.58 17.22
N LEU A 532 22.74 20.42 16.17
CA LEU A 532 23.98 20.89 15.56
C LEU A 532 24.84 21.65 16.57
N ALA A 533 24.24 22.48 17.43
CA ALA A 533 24.96 23.17 18.49
C ALA A 533 25.63 22.21 19.48
N ARG A 534 24.95 21.13 19.88
CA ARG A 534 25.54 20.08 20.74
C ARG A 534 26.75 19.43 20.06
N VAL A 535 26.68 19.15 18.76
CA VAL A 535 27.81 18.63 17.99
C VAL A 535 28.96 19.65 17.94
N ARG A 536 28.67 20.93 17.67
CA ARG A 536 29.66 22.02 17.64
C ARG A 536 30.35 22.20 19.00
N SER A 537 29.61 22.14 20.10
CA SER A 537 30.15 22.17 21.46
C SER A 537 31.10 21.00 21.71
N ALA A 538 30.75 19.78 21.29
CA ALA A 538 31.63 18.62 21.42
C ALA A 538 32.94 18.74 20.62
N GLN A 539 32.96 19.60 19.59
CA GLN A 539 34.14 19.92 18.79
C GLN A 539 34.91 21.14 19.31
N GLY A 540 34.47 21.76 20.42
CA GLY A 540 35.05 22.98 20.96
C GLY A 540 34.67 24.26 20.20
N ARG A 541 33.72 24.20 19.27
CA ARG A 541 33.20 25.35 18.52
C ARG A 541 32.07 26.05 19.28
N PHE A 542 32.41 26.59 20.45
CA PHE A 542 31.43 27.11 21.41
C PHE A 542 30.70 28.38 20.93
N ASP A 543 31.37 29.25 20.16
CA ASP A 543 30.73 30.47 19.63
C ASP A 543 29.65 30.13 18.58
N ASP A 544 29.93 29.16 17.70
CA ASP A 544 28.96 28.64 16.74
C ASP A 544 27.78 27.96 17.45
N ALA A 545 28.08 27.14 18.47
CA ALA A 545 27.06 26.45 19.26
C ALA A 545 26.13 27.43 19.99
N GLU A 546 26.68 28.47 20.62
CA GLU A 546 25.88 29.48 21.31
C GLU A 546 25.00 30.25 20.35
N LYS A 547 25.53 30.63 19.18
CA LYS A 547 24.74 31.30 18.14
C LYS A 547 23.54 30.44 17.72
N LEU A 548 23.77 29.17 17.42
CA LEU A 548 22.72 28.22 17.02
C LEU A 548 21.65 28.04 18.11
N LEU A 549 22.06 27.91 19.38
CA LEU A 549 21.12 27.77 20.50
C LEU A 549 20.30 29.03 20.72
N ARG A 550 20.90 30.23 20.63
CA ARG A 550 20.16 31.49 20.74
C ARG A 550 19.16 31.66 19.60
N GLU A 551 19.53 31.30 18.37
CA GLU A 551 18.59 31.25 17.24
C GLU A 551 17.45 30.25 17.49
N ALA A 552 17.75 29.07 18.02
CA ALA A 552 16.73 28.07 18.34
C ALA A 552 15.75 28.56 19.44
N VAL A 553 16.25 29.26 20.46
CA VAL A 553 15.41 29.88 21.49
C VAL A 553 14.53 30.97 20.89
N ASP A 554 15.07 31.90 20.08
CA ASP A 554 14.28 32.95 19.43
C ASP A 554 13.17 32.39 18.52
N ILE A 555 13.42 31.25 17.87
CA ILE A 555 12.40 30.55 17.08
C ILE A 555 11.26 30.06 17.97
N ILE A 556 11.56 29.32 19.05
CA ILE A 556 10.53 28.79 19.96
C ILE A 556 9.77 29.91 20.67
N ASP A 557 10.45 31.01 21.02
CA ASP A 557 9.87 32.17 21.68
C ASP A 557 8.74 32.85 20.88
N ARG A 558 8.74 32.64 19.56
CA ARG A 558 7.72 33.16 18.64
C ARG A 558 6.58 32.18 18.40
N THR A 559 6.54 31.07 19.15
CA THR A 559 5.53 30.01 19.02
C THR A 559 4.70 29.88 20.30
N GLU A 560 3.58 29.17 20.20
CA GLU A 560 2.73 28.80 21.32
C GLU A 560 3.14 27.45 21.95
N TYR A 561 4.29 26.89 21.57
CA TYR A 561 4.74 25.59 22.08
C TYR A 561 5.26 25.69 23.52
N CYS A 562 4.69 24.88 24.42
CA CYS A 562 5.16 24.75 25.80
C CYS A 562 6.14 23.58 25.98
N ALA A 563 5.96 22.49 25.24
CA ALA A 563 6.83 21.31 25.33
C ALA A 563 8.18 21.50 24.61
N PHE A 564 8.16 22.06 23.40
CA PHE A 564 9.29 22.02 22.43
C PHE A 564 10.44 23.01 22.70
N GLY A 565 10.43 23.75 23.81
CA GLY A 565 11.52 24.69 24.18
C GLY A 565 12.45 24.20 25.29
N THR A 566 12.04 23.18 26.05
CA THR A 566 12.72 22.80 27.30
C THR A 566 14.15 22.33 27.06
N GLU A 567 14.34 21.41 26.10
CA GLU A 567 15.66 20.86 25.78
C GLU A 567 16.61 21.90 25.19
N THR A 568 16.11 22.78 24.31
CA THR A 568 16.88 23.88 23.72
C THR A 568 17.36 24.86 24.80
N LEU A 569 16.47 25.23 25.74
CA LEU A 569 16.84 26.10 26.86
C LEU A 569 17.84 25.43 27.79
N GLN A 570 17.66 24.14 28.11
CA GLN A 570 18.61 23.37 28.93
C GLN A 570 19.99 23.30 28.28
N ALA A 571 20.06 23.06 26.97
CA ALA A 571 21.33 23.04 26.24
C ALA A 571 22.04 24.41 26.26
N LEU A 572 21.29 25.52 26.16
CA LEU A 572 21.85 26.86 26.27
C LEU A 572 22.36 27.17 27.68
N VAL A 573 21.57 26.83 28.72
CA VAL A 573 21.98 26.98 30.12
C VAL A 573 23.27 26.20 30.39
N GLN A 574 23.33 24.94 29.96
CA GLN A 574 24.51 24.11 30.15
C GLN A 574 25.74 24.71 29.46
N LEU A 575 25.61 25.15 28.20
CA LEU A 575 26.70 25.78 27.47
C LEU A 575 27.20 27.06 28.16
N LEU A 576 26.29 27.91 28.66
CA LEU A 576 26.66 29.14 29.35
C LEU A 576 27.40 28.84 30.66
N ARG A 577 26.96 27.84 31.43
CA ARG A 577 27.64 27.37 32.64
C ARG A 577 29.01 26.79 32.34
N ASP A 578 29.14 25.97 31.31
CA ASP A 578 30.42 25.41 30.87
C ASP A 578 31.42 26.51 30.46
N ARG A 579 30.91 27.69 30.05
CA ARG A 579 31.69 28.89 29.74
C ARG A 579 31.85 29.86 30.92
N GLY A 580 31.38 29.51 32.12
CA GLY A 580 31.47 30.34 33.33
C GLY A 580 30.61 31.62 33.29
N ARG A 581 29.51 31.62 32.52
CA ARG A 581 28.57 32.74 32.39
C ARG A 581 27.30 32.48 33.20
N ASP A 582 27.46 32.24 34.49
CA ASP A 582 26.37 31.82 35.39
C ASP A 582 25.24 32.85 35.49
N ASP A 583 25.55 34.15 35.51
CA ASP A 583 24.54 35.23 35.54
C ASP A 583 23.59 35.18 34.34
N GLU A 584 24.11 34.84 33.17
CA GLU A 584 23.29 34.68 31.96
C GLU A 584 22.53 33.36 31.96
N ALA A 585 23.16 32.28 32.44
CA ALA A 585 22.51 30.99 32.59
C ALA A 585 21.26 31.10 33.50
N ASP A 586 21.37 31.83 34.61
CA ASP A 586 20.28 32.04 35.59
C ASP A 586 19.09 32.83 35.03
N LEU A 587 19.28 33.63 33.97
CA LEU A 587 18.17 34.27 33.24
C LEU A 587 17.34 33.23 32.48
N PHE A 588 18.02 32.31 31.78
CA PHE A 588 17.35 31.25 31.02
C PHE A 588 16.79 30.14 31.92
N ASP A 589 17.43 29.86 33.06
CA ASP A 589 16.94 28.89 34.04
C ASP A 589 15.62 29.34 34.69
N ARG A 590 15.51 30.61 35.08
CA ARG A 590 14.23 31.17 35.57
C ARG A 590 13.11 31.09 34.54
N ARG A 591 13.46 31.21 33.26
CA ARG A 591 12.52 31.03 32.15
C ARG A 591 12.07 29.57 32.02
N LEU A 592 13.01 28.63 32.13
CA LEU A 592 12.72 27.20 32.15
C LEU A 592 11.74 26.85 33.29
N GLU A 593 11.96 27.43 34.48
CA GLU A 593 11.07 27.28 35.64
C GLU A 593 9.68 27.90 35.41
N GLY A 594 9.60 29.10 34.83
CA GLY A 594 8.33 29.74 34.47
C GLY A 594 7.50 28.91 33.48
N THR A 595 8.17 28.25 32.53
CA THR A 595 7.54 27.33 31.56
C THR A 595 6.97 26.07 32.25
N ARG A 596 7.56 25.64 33.37
CA ARG A 596 7.05 24.54 34.21
C ARG A 596 5.88 24.97 35.10
N VAL A 597 5.85 26.21 35.57
CA VAL A 597 4.79 26.74 36.45
C VAL A 597 3.51 27.08 35.66
N ALA A 598 3.63 27.72 34.50
CA ALA A 598 2.46 28.03 33.64
C ALA A 598 1.71 26.76 33.19
N ALA A 599 2.44 25.68 32.90
CA ALA A 599 1.86 24.37 32.60
C ALA A 599 1.10 23.74 33.80
N ASN A 600 1.48 24.08 35.03
CA ASN A 600 0.81 23.61 36.25
C ASN A 600 -0.39 24.49 36.65
N GLU A 601 -0.36 25.80 36.38
CA GLU A 601 -1.47 26.71 36.67
C GLU A 601 -2.66 26.51 35.71
N ALA A 602 -2.40 26.20 34.44
CA ALA A 602 -3.42 25.76 33.48
C ALA A 602 -4.12 24.43 33.88
N ARG A 603 -3.52 23.66 34.81
CA ARG A 603 -4.10 22.42 35.37
C ARG A 603 -5.10 22.68 36.52
N ILE A 604 -5.10 23.88 37.10
CA ILE A 604 -5.87 24.23 38.31
C ILE A 604 -7.07 25.15 37.98
N ALA A 605 -7.01 25.88 36.87
CA ALA A 605 -8.10 26.69 36.33
C ALA A 605 -8.98 25.86 35.39
#